data_AF-A0A7D9M0U5-F1
#
_entry.id   AF-A0A7D9M0U5-F1
#
_cell.length_a   1.000
_cell.length_b   1.000
_cell.length_c   1.000
_cell.angle_alpha   90.00
_cell.angle_beta   90.00
_cell.angle_gamma   90.00
#
_symmetry.space_group_name_H-M   'P 1'
#
loop_
_entity.id
_entity.type
_entity.pdbx_description
1 polymer ?
#
loop_
_entity_poly.entity_id
_entity_poly.type
_entity_poly.pdbx_seq_one_letter_code
_entity_poly.pdbx_strand_id
1 'polypeptide(L)'
;MKPLMQILFLITFIIVIYAIIGLELLVGRFHWTCQNIETGKINDTLLLNRPCGDEGGRTCGPGERCEYINSRAEWPGPHYGITSYDHIFLAMLTVFQCVTMEGWTDIMYISFDAREYEYGVVTSMLYISLLIIGSFFMLNLILGVLSGEFAKERERVENRRSFFKIRRQQQMERVMSGYTDWIIKAEEIIIREEQNEDERQAQAARRIQETMLHKRHSLSESFMNLIDGNKELLNHLNSCRKDAQSNLSN
;
A
#
# COMPACT_ATOMS: atom_id res chain seq x y z
N MET A 1 -5.14 16.29 -7.75
CA MET A 1 -4.75 17.67 -8.14
C MET A 1 -5.65 18.76 -7.58
N LYS A 2 -6.99 18.63 -7.58
CA LYS A 2 -7.89 19.62 -6.93
C LYS A 2 -7.49 20.05 -5.50
N PRO A 3 -7.09 19.16 -4.57
CA PRO A 3 -6.72 19.59 -3.22
C PRO A 3 -5.39 20.36 -3.17
N LEU A 4 -4.43 20.01 -4.04
CA LEU A 4 -3.15 20.71 -4.13
C LEU A 4 -3.31 22.15 -4.64
N MET A 5 -4.24 22.37 -5.58
CA MET A 5 -4.54 23.71 -6.11
C MET A 5 -5.09 24.65 -5.04
N GLN A 6 -5.87 24.15 -4.09
CA GLN A 6 -6.41 24.97 -2.99
C GLN A 6 -5.31 25.48 -2.06
N ILE A 7 -4.33 24.63 -1.78
CA ILE A 7 -3.19 24.98 -0.94
C ILE A 7 -2.26 25.94 -1.66
N LEU A 8 -2.01 25.71 -2.96
CA LEU A 8 -1.24 26.64 -3.77
C LEU A 8 -1.90 28.03 -3.76
N PHE A 9 -3.21 28.10 -3.92
CA PHE A 9 -3.95 29.37 -3.85
C PHE A 9 -3.83 30.04 -2.47
N LEU A 10 -3.94 29.27 -1.38
CA LEU A 10 -3.73 29.77 -0.02
C LEU A 10 -2.29 30.30 0.18
N ILE A 11 -1.29 29.60 -0.36
CA ILE A 11 0.12 29.99 -0.30
C ILE A 11 0.34 31.30 -1.04
N THR A 12 -0.10 31.39 -2.28
CA THR A 12 0.01 32.62 -3.06
C THR A 12 -0.72 33.78 -2.37
N PHE A 13 -1.89 33.55 -1.79
CA PHE A 13 -2.64 34.58 -1.07
C PHE A 13 -1.87 35.14 0.14
N ILE A 14 -1.27 34.28 0.95
CA ILE A 14 -0.46 34.72 2.10
C ILE A 14 0.81 35.45 1.62
N ILE A 15 1.46 34.97 0.56
CA ILE A 15 2.62 35.67 -0.04
C ILE A 15 2.22 37.08 -0.50
N VAL A 16 1.05 37.24 -1.14
CA VAL A 16 0.56 38.55 -1.57
C VAL A 16 0.33 39.49 -0.38
N ILE A 17 -0.26 39.02 0.72
CA ILE A 17 -0.46 39.84 1.93
C ILE A 17 0.88 40.36 2.46
N TYR A 18 1.86 39.47 2.66
CA TYR A 18 3.18 39.86 3.16
C TYR A 18 3.95 40.71 2.16
N ALA A 19 3.75 40.52 0.85
CA ALA A 19 4.34 41.36 -0.18
C ALA A 19 3.78 42.79 -0.15
N ILE A 20 2.47 42.96 0.07
CA ILE A 20 1.85 44.29 0.23
C ILE A 20 2.38 44.97 1.50
N ILE A 21 2.43 44.25 2.63
CA ILE A 21 2.96 44.82 3.89
C ILE A 21 4.44 45.23 3.71
N GLY A 22 5.25 44.37 3.09
CA GLY A 22 6.66 44.67 2.81
C GLY A 22 6.83 45.84 1.84
N LEU A 23 5.97 45.97 0.83
CA LEU A 23 6.00 47.08 -0.13
C LEU A 23 5.71 48.42 0.55
N GLU A 24 4.64 48.50 1.35
CA GLU A 24 4.31 49.71 2.12
C GLU A 24 5.44 50.11 3.08
N LEU A 25 6.18 49.13 3.61
CA LEU A 25 7.22 49.37 4.60
C LEU A 25 8.61 49.61 3.98
N LEU A 26 8.94 49.08 2.80
CA LEU A 26 10.31 49.09 2.28
C LEU A 26 10.44 49.70 0.87
N VAL A 27 9.37 50.27 0.32
CA VAL A 27 9.41 50.92 -1.00
C VAL A 27 10.54 51.95 -1.09
N GLY A 28 11.39 51.82 -2.11
CA GLY A 28 12.48 52.76 -2.39
C GLY A 28 13.65 52.75 -1.40
N ARG A 29 13.56 52.02 -0.28
CA ARG A 29 14.60 52.03 0.78
C ARG A 29 15.86 51.28 0.38
N PHE A 30 15.77 50.32 -0.54
CA PHE A 30 16.92 49.53 -0.98
C PHE A 30 17.85 50.24 -1.97
N HIS A 31 17.48 51.45 -2.42
CA HIS A 31 18.28 52.28 -3.33
C HIS A 31 19.22 53.25 -2.62
N TRP A 32 19.23 53.23 -1.29
CA TRP A 32 20.16 54.02 -0.48
C TRP A 32 21.45 53.23 -0.30
N THR A 33 22.59 53.79 -0.68
CA THR A 33 23.89 53.13 -0.51
C THR A 33 24.98 54.14 -0.15
N CYS A 34 26.12 53.64 0.31
CA CYS A 34 27.25 54.47 0.71
C CYS A 34 28.06 54.89 -0.52
N GLN A 35 28.21 56.19 -0.69
CA GLN A 35 29.01 56.80 -1.75
C GLN A 35 30.15 57.60 -1.13
N ASN A 36 31.33 57.51 -1.73
CA ASN A 36 32.48 58.28 -1.29
C ASN A 36 32.28 59.78 -1.61
N ILE A 37 32.52 60.65 -0.62
CA ILE A 37 32.26 62.10 -0.71
C ILE A 37 33.12 62.78 -1.79
N GLU A 38 34.34 62.30 -2.01
CA GLU A 38 35.29 62.94 -2.94
C GLU A 38 35.11 62.44 -4.38
N THR A 39 34.91 61.14 -4.55
CA THR A 39 34.86 60.51 -5.89
C THR A 39 33.45 60.38 -6.44
N GLY A 40 32.42 60.47 -5.59
CA GLY A 40 31.04 60.20 -6.01
C GLY A 40 30.87 58.78 -6.55
N LYS A 41 31.67 57.82 -6.11
CA LYS A 41 31.55 56.42 -6.54
C LYS A 41 31.14 55.54 -5.36
N ILE A 42 30.37 54.51 -5.68
CA ILE A 42 30.00 53.46 -4.74
C ILE A 42 31.22 52.53 -4.57
N ASN A 43 31.44 52.09 -3.34
CA ASN A 43 32.46 51.10 -3.04
C ASN A 43 31.90 49.69 -3.27
N ASP A 44 32.09 49.14 -4.46
CA ASP A 44 31.54 47.83 -4.90
C ASP A 44 32.24 46.61 -4.27
N THR A 45 32.95 46.78 -3.16
CA THR A 45 33.47 45.61 -2.43
C THR A 45 32.30 44.76 -1.95
N LEU A 46 32.38 43.44 -2.17
CA LEU A 46 31.28 42.48 -1.94
C LEU A 46 30.69 42.54 -0.51
N LEU A 47 31.47 43.04 0.46
CA LEU A 47 31.08 43.22 1.86
C LEU A 47 30.30 44.53 2.12
N LEU A 48 30.45 45.55 1.28
CA LEU A 48 29.82 46.87 1.41
C LEU A 48 28.57 47.06 0.54
N ASN A 49 28.30 46.10 -0.36
CA ASN A 49 27.13 46.03 -1.25
C ASN A 49 25.82 45.74 -0.47
N ARG A 50 25.52 46.60 0.50
CA ARG A 50 24.30 46.60 1.29
C ARG A 50 23.76 48.03 1.35
N PRO A 51 22.45 48.20 1.55
CA PRO A 51 21.88 49.52 1.67
C PRO A 51 22.33 50.22 2.97
N CYS A 52 22.13 51.53 3.02
CA CYS A 52 22.32 52.35 4.20
C CYS A 52 21.01 53.06 4.58
N GLY A 53 20.92 53.56 5.80
CA GLY A 53 19.77 54.35 6.27
C GLY A 53 20.23 55.67 6.88
N ASP A 54 19.85 56.78 6.24
CA ASP A 54 20.29 58.14 6.61
C ASP A 54 19.88 58.55 8.04
N GLU A 55 18.68 58.12 8.49
CA GLU A 55 18.11 58.50 9.79
C GLU A 55 17.93 57.31 10.75
N GLY A 56 18.78 56.27 10.66
CA GLY A 56 18.82 55.21 11.68
C GLY A 56 19.01 53.78 11.18
N GLY A 57 19.56 53.57 9.99
CA GLY A 57 19.97 52.25 9.51
C GLY A 57 21.47 52.02 9.66
N ARG A 58 22.05 51.25 8.75
CA ARG A 58 23.51 51.12 8.64
C ARG A 58 24.12 52.48 8.29
N THR A 59 25.03 52.96 9.12
CA THR A 59 25.81 54.17 8.84
C THR A 59 27.02 53.85 7.97
N CYS A 60 27.38 54.79 7.10
CA CYS A 60 28.55 54.67 6.24
C CYS A 60 29.86 54.93 6.99
N GLY A 61 30.97 54.46 6.44
CA GLY A 61 32.31 54.67 7.02
C GLY A 61 32.80 56.11 6.91
N PRO A 62 33.95 56.44 7.54
CA PRO A 62 34.54 57.78 7.43
C PRO A 62 34.89 58.12 5.97
N GLY A 63 34.43 59.28 5.49
CA GLY A 63 34.62 59.72 4.10
C GLY A 63 33.54 59.26 3.12
N GLU A 64 32.53 58.54 3.59
CA GLU A 64 31.36 58.12 2.82
C GLU A 64 30.09 58.77 3.39
N ARG A 65 29.11 59.02 2.52
CA ARG A 65 27.77 59.47 2.91
C ARG A 65 26.72 58.50 2.37
N CYS A 66 25.61 58.40 3.09
CA CYS A 66 24.45 57.64 2.61
C CYS A 66 23.69 58.51 1.61
N GLU A 67 23.51 58.03 0.38
CA GLU A 67 22.82 58.80 -0.66
C GLU A 67 21.85 57.89 -1.43
N TYR A 68 20.73 58.48 -1.84
CA TYR A 68 19.75 57.81 -2.67
C TYR A 68 20.20 57.80 -4.13
N ILE A 69 20.39 56.61 -4.69
CA ILE A 69 20.82 56.46 -6.08
C ILE A 69 19.63 56.11 -6.95
N ASN A 70 19.25 57.05 -7.82
CA ASN A 70 18.13 56.86 -8.77
C ASN A 70 18.54 56.08 -10.03
N SER A 71 19.84 55.98 -10.30
CA SER A 71 20.35 55.28 -11.48
C SER A 71 20.55 53.79 -11.20
N ARG A 72 19.67 52.95 -11.77
CA ARG A 72 19.82 51.48 -11.72
C ARG A 72 21.11 50.96 -12.37
N ALA A 73 21.73 51.75 -13.24
CA ALA A 73 23.01 51.40 -13.87
C ALA A 73 24.19 51.54 -12.90
N GLU A 74 24.03 52.36 -11.86
CA GLU A 74 25.04 52.62 -10.84
C GLU A 74 24.77 51.79 -9.58
N TRP A 75 23.50 51.78 -9.13
CA TRP A 75 23.03 50.92 -8.04
C TRP A 75 21.64 50.36 -8.37
N PRO A 76 21.54 49.09 -8.79
CA PRO A 76 20.25 48.45 -9.02
C PRO A 76 19.57 48.03 -7.72
N GLY A 77 20.29 48.00 -6.59
CA GLY A 77 19.86 47.43 -5.33
C GLY A 77 20.55 46.09 -5.01
N PRO A 78 20.26 45.51 -3.83
CA PRO A 78 20.81 44.24 -3.40
C PRO A 78 20.56 43.14 -4.42
N HIS A 79 21.53 42.23 -4.58
CA HIS A 79 21.45 41.11 -5.53
C HIS A 79 21.07 41.55 -6.95
N TYR A 80 21.72 42.61 -7.45
CA TYR A 80 21.47 43.17 -8.78
C TYR A 80 20.02 43.66 -8.98
N GLY A 81 19.36 44.11 -7.90
CA GLY A 81 17.99 44.62 -7.93
C GLY A 81 16.90 43.55 -7.97
N ILE A 82 17.24 42.26 -7.81
CA ILE A 82 16.26 41.18 -7.75
C ILE A 82 15.52 41.21 -6.40
N THR A 83 16.26 41.41 -5.31
CA THR A 83 15.71 41.53 -3.96
C THR A 83 15.27 42.98 -3.77
N SER A 84 13.98 43.26 -3.97
CA SER A 84 13.40 44.59 -3.88
C SER A 84 11.92 44.57 -3.49
N TYR A 85 11.48 45.64 -2.83
CA TYR A 85 10.09 45.93 -2.46
C TYR A 85 9.46 47.07 -3.29
N ASP A 86 10.06 47.47 -4.41
CA ASP A 86 9.55 48.60 -5.21
C ASP A 86 8.31 48.26 -6.04
N HIS A 87 8.17 46.98 -6.39
CA HIS A 87 7.09 46.48 -7.23
C HIS A 87 6.51 45.21 -6.63
N ILE A 88 5.19 45.04 -6.74
CA ILE A 88 4.48 43.92 -6.13
C ILE A 88 5.04 42.55 -6.56
N PHE A 89 5.47 42.39 -7.82
CA PHE A 89 6.04 41.13 -8.30
C PHE A 89 7.42 40.82 -7.70
N LEU A 90 8.29 41.82 -7.56
CA LEU A 90 9.60 41.66 -6.91
C LEU A 90 9.45 41.47 -5.39
N ALA A 91 8.49 42.16 -4.78
CA ALA A 91 8.14 41.96 -3.38
C ALA A 91 7.62 40.53 -3.14
N MET A 92 6.74 40.02 -4.01
CA MET A 92 6.27 38.62 -3.95
C MET A 92 7.42 37.63 -4.13
N LEU A 93 8.37 37.88 -5.04
CA LEU A 93 9.54 37.02 -5.24
C LEU A 93 10.45 37.02 -4.00
N THR A 94 10.70 38.19 -3.42
CA THR A 94 11.51 38.35 -2.20
C THR A 94 10.85 37.64 -1.02
N VAL A 95 9.54 37.83 -0.82
CA VAL A 95 8.76 37.15 0.23
C VAL A 95 8.72 35.64 -0.02
N PHE A 96 8.58 35.19 -1.28
CA PHE A 96 8.64 33.77 -1.61
C PHE A 96 10.00 33.17 -1.23
N GLN A 97 11.11 33.84 -1.55
CA GLN A 97 12.45 33.42 -1.13
C GLN A 97 12.52 33.30 0.40
N CYS A 98 12.05 34.30 1.15
CA CYS A 98 11.98 34.24 2.60
C CYS A 98 11.13 33.06 3.13
N VAL A 99 9.98 32.78 2.50
CA VAL A 99 9.09 31.67 2.87
C VAL A 99 9.77 30.31 2.66
N THR A 100 10.61 30.18 1.63
CA THR A 100 11.39 28.95 1.38
C THR A 100 12.51 28.71 2.39
N MET A 101 12.74 29.64 3.32
CA MET A 101 13.82 29.59 4.30
C MET A 101 15.23 29.56 3.69
N GLU A 102 15.39 30.09 2.49
CA GLU A 102 16.66 30.22 1.78
C GLU A 102 17.02 31.70 1.67
N GLY A 103 18.25 32.10 2.04
CA GLY A 103 18.71 33.50 1.96
C GLY A 103 17.92 34.52 2.79
N TRP A 104 16.96 34.08 3.62
CA TRP A 104 16.02 34.98 4.31
C TRP A 104 16.70 35.88 5.36
N THR A 105 17.76 35.38 6.00
CA THR A 105 18.54 36.15 6.97
C THR A 105 19.26 37.31 6.31
N ASP A 106 19.77 37.11 5.10
CA ASP A 106 20.47 38.16 4.35
C ASP A 106 19.50 39.26 3.96
N ILE A 107 18.31 38.88 3.45
CA ILE A 107 17.22 39.82 3.14
C ILE A 107 16.78 40.59 4.38
N MET A 108 16.65 39.93 5.52
CA MET A 108 16.32 40.56 6.79
C MET A 108 17.39 41.59 7.21
N TYR A 109 18.67 41.22 7.16
CA TYR A 109 19.74 42.15 7.52
C TYR A 109 19.83 43.34 6.55
N ILE A 110 19.69 43.10 5.25
CA ILE A 110 19.59 44.15 4.23
C ILE A 110 18.43 45.11 4.55
N SER A 111 17.30 44.57 5.00
CA SER A 111 16.13 45.39 5.36
C SER A 111 16.34 46.22 6.62
N PHE A 112 17.09 45.71 7.60
CA PHE A 112 17.48 46.46 8.79
C PHE A 112 18.54 47.51 8.46
N ASP A 113 19.47 47.21 7.57
CA ASP A 113 20.50 48.16 7.14
C ASP A 113 19.88 49.34 6.35
N ALA A 114 18.80 49.10 5.60
CA ALA A 114 18.09 50.09 4.78
C ALA A 114 17.13 51.01 5.55
N ARG A 115 16.68 50.61 6.75
CA ARG A 115 15.58 51.27 7.44
C ARG A 115 15.98 51.74 8.83
N GLU A 116 15.31 52.81 9.26
CA GLU A 116 15.57 53.49 10.52
C GLU A 116 15.24 52.61 11.73
N TYR A 117 16.02 52.76 12.79
CA TYR A 117 15.92 51.97 14.02
C TYR A 117 14.53 52.06 14.67
N GLU A 118 13.85 53.20 14.56
CA GLU A 118 12.48 53.39 15.07
C GLU A 118 11.48 52.40 14.46
N TYR A 119 11.65 52.07 13.18
CA TYR A 119 10.85 51.05 12.50
C TYR A 119 11.51 49.68 12.50
N GLY A 120 12.71 49.54 13.08
CA GLY A 120 13.44 48.29 13.18
C GLY A 120 12.66 47.21 13.92
N VAL A 121 11.90 47.59 14.96
CA VAL A 121 11.02 46.66 15.71
C VAL A 121 9.89 46.14 14.83
N VAL A 122 9.22 47.01 14.07
CA VAL A 122 8.11 46.62 13.16
C VAL A 122 8.64 45.73 12.03
N THR A 123 9.78 46.10 11.46
CA THR A 123 10.48 45.31 10.44
C THR A 123 10.88 43.94 10.98
N SER A 124 11.34 43.87 12.23
CA SER A 124 11.67 42.60 12.89
C SER A 124 10.43 41.73 13.10
N MET A 125 9.33 42.31 13.55
CA MET A 125 8.06 41.59 13.70
C MET A 125 7.52 41.07 12.37
N LEU A 126 7.70 41.82 11.27
CA LEU A 126 7.37 41.36 9.92
C LEU A 126 8.10 40.06 9.59
N TYR A 127 9.43 40.02 9.74
CA TYR A 127 10.21 38.82 9.43
C TYR A 127 9.94 37.66 10.41
N ILE A 128 9.85 37.91 11.72
CA ILE A 128 9.54 36.85 12.69
C ILE A 128 8.16 36.23 12.42
N SER A 129 7.14 37.06 12.19
CA SER A 129 5.80 36.56 11.88
C SER A 129 5.74 35.84 10.53
N LEU A 130 6.49 36.32 9.52
CA LEU A 130 6.65 35.66 8.22
C LEU A 130 7.24 34.26 8.37
N LEU A 131 8.23 34.05 9.24
CA LEU A 131 8.85 32.73 9.44
C LEU A 131 7.90 31.74 10.15
N ILE A 132 7.17 32.22 11.17
CA ILE A 132 6.26 31.37 11.94
C ILE A 132 5.02 31.01 11.10
N ILE A 133 4.34 32.02 10.55
CA ILE A 133 3.06 31.86 9.84
C ILE A 133 3.28 31.52 8.36
N GLY A 134 4.23 32.19 7.71
CA GLY A 134 4.50 32.03 6.29
C GLY A 134 5.33 30.80 5.95
N SER A 135 6.26 30.37 6.80
CA SER A 135 7.14 29.23 6.47
C SER A 135 6.80 27.97 7.25
N PHE A 136 6.85 28.01 8.59
CA PHE A 136 6.67 26.80 9.40
C PHE A 136 5.26 26.22 9.26
N PHE A 137 4.22 27.06 9.37
CA PHE A 137 2.84 26.61 9.18
C PHE A 137 2.58 26.14 7.74
N MET A 138 3.09 26.84 6.72
CA MET A 138 2.89 26.47 5.32
C MET A 138 3.56 25.15 4.94
N LEU A 139 4.82 24.94 5.34
CA LEU A 139 5.52 23.69 5.08
C LEU A 139 4.78 22.50 5.70
N ASN A 140 4.32 22.65 6.95
CA ASN A 140 3.55 21.62 7.63
C ASN A 140 2.20 21.36 6.96
N LEU A 141 1.53 22.38 6.42
CA LEU A 141 0.28 22.23 5.67
C LEU A 141 0.50 21.44 4.37
N ILE A 142 1.56 21.78 3.61
CA ILE A 142 1.91 21.08 2.36
C ILE A 142 2.23 19.61 2.66
N LEU A 143 3.07 19.34 3.66
CA LEU A 143 3.42 17.99 4.07
C LEU A 143 2.20 17.20 4.55
N GLY A 144 1.31 17.83 5.33
CA GLY A 144 0.08 17.22 5.80
C GLY A 144 -0.84 16.78 4.67
N VAL A 145 -1.02 17.61 3.64
CA VAL A 145 -1.87 17.25 2.50
C VAL A 145 -1.20 16.27 1.56
N LEU A 146 0.10 16.40 1.29
CA LEU A 146 0.82 15.39 0.52
C LEU A 146 0.75 14.02 1.20
N SER A 147 0.90 13.98 2.52
CA SER A 147 0.74 12.76 3.32
C SER A 147 -0.68 12.21 3.20
N GLY A 148 -1.71 13.06 3.29
CA GLY A 148 -3.11 12.66 3.11
C GLY A 148 -3.42 12.12 1.71
N GLU A 149 -2.91 12.77 0.66
CA GLU A 149 -3.09 12.32 -0.73
C GLU A 149 -2.34 11.00 -0.98
N PHE A 150 -1.12 10.85 -0.45
CA PHE A 150 -0.38 9.59 -0.53
C PHE A 150 -1.04 8.48 0.28
N ALA A 151 -1.62 8.77 1.43
CA ALA A 151 -2.38 7.80 2.22
C ALA A 151 -3.61 7.32 1.44
N LYS A 152 -4.36 8.25 0.84
CA LYS A 152 -5.53 7.95 0.01
C LYS A 152 -5.17 7.12 -1.23
N GLU A 153 -4.08 7.45 -1.90
CA GLU A 153 -3.63 6.68 -3.06
C GLU A 153 -3.11 5.29 -2.63
N ARG A 154 -2.38 5.21 -1.52
CA ARG A 154 -1.94 3.93 -0.93
C ARG A 154 -3.13 3.04 -0.58
N GLU A 155 -4.16 3.59 0.06
CA GLU A 155 -5.40 2.88 0.38
C GLU A 155 -6.10 2.36 -0.89
N ARG A 156 -6.18 3.20 -1.94
CA ARG A 156 -6.76 2.81 -3.23
C ARG A 156 -6.01 1.63 -3.87
N VAL A 157 -4.67 1.64 -3.81
CA VAL A 157 -3.84 0.54 -4.31
C VAL A 157 -4.01 -0.71 -3.47
N GLU A 158 -4.05 -0.59 -2.15
CA GLU A 158 -4.21 -1.69 -1.21
C GLU A 158 -5.58 -2.37 -1.38
N ASN A 159 -6.66 -1.60 -1.52
CA ASN A 159 -8.00 -2.11 -1.81
C ASN A 159 -8.10 -2.85 -3.16
N ARG A 160 -7.39 -2.39 -4.19
CA ARG A 160 -7.30 -3.13 -5.46
C ARG A 160 -6.56 -4.44 -5.27
N ARG A 161 -5.43 -4.43 -4.55
CA ARG A 161 -4.65 -5.64 -4.26
C ARG A 161 -5.44 -6.65 -3.44
N SER A 162 -6.18 -6.22 -2.42
CA SER A 162 -7.01 -7.10 -1.60
C SER A 162 -8.14 -7.74 -2.43
N PHE A 163 -8.78 -6.97 -3.31
CA PHE A 163 -9.80 -7.50 -4.23
C PHE A 163 -9.26 -8.60 -5.15
N PHE A 164 -8.10 -8.40 -5.78
CA PHE A 164 -7.48 -9.43 -6.62
C PHE A 164 -7.02 -10.65 -5.81
N LYS A 165 -6.53 -10.45 -4.58
CA LYS A 165 -6.19 -11.57 -3.67
C LYS A 165 -7.42 -12.42 -3.35
N ILE A 166 -8.55 -11.79 -2.99
CA ILE A 166 -9.81 -12.49 -2.70
C ILE A 166 -10.28 -13.29 -3.92
N ARG A 167 -10.27 -12.68 -5.12
CA ARG A 167 -10.65 -13.40 -6.35
C ARG A 167 -9.77 -14.61 -6.63
N ARG A 168 -8.45 -14.48 -6.43
CA ARG A 168 -7.50 -15.57 -6.61
C ARG A 168 -7.73 -16.69 -5.58
N GLN A 169 -8.03 -16.34 -4.33
CA GLN A 169 -8.40 -17.31 -3.29
C GLN A 169 -9.69 -18.05 -3.64
N GLN A 170 -10.76 -17.35 -4.01
CA GLN A 170 -12.03 -17.98 -4.42
C GLN A 170 -11.89 -18.90 -5.64
N GLN A 171 -11.02 -18.55 -6.59
CA GLN A 171 -10.74 -19.43 -7.73
C GLN A 171 -9.99 -20.69 -7.28
N MET A 172 -8.96 -20.53 -6.43
CA MET A 172 -8.22 -21.67 -5.89
C MET A 172 -9.14 -22.59 -5.06
N GLU A 173 -10.03 -22.02 -4.25
CA GLU A 173 -10.98 -22.76 -3.43
C GLU A 173 -11.97 -23.55 -4.29
N ARG A 174 -12.56 -22.95 -5.33
CA ARG A 174 -13.43 -23.68 -6.28
C ARG A 174 -12.72 -24.81 -6.99
N VAL A 175 -11.48 -24.59 -7.42
CA VAL A 175 -10.66 -25.63 -8.06
C VAL A 175 -10.35 -26.75 -7.06
N MET A 176 -10.00 -26.41 -5.81
CA MET A 176 -9.74 -27.38 -4.75
C MET A 176 -10.98 -28.22 -4.41
N SER A 177 -12.14 -27.59 -4.22
CA SER A 177 -13.41 -28.31 -3.98
C SER A 177 -13.76 -29.25 -5.14
N GLY A 178 -13.49 -28.83 -6.37
CA GLY A 178 -13.64 -29.72 -7.52
C GLY A 178 -12.74 -30.95 -7.41
N TYR A 179 -11.45 -30.77 -7.09
CA TYR A 179 -10.55 -31.91 -6.89
C TYR A 179 -10.98 -32.84 -5.76
N THR A 180 -11.47 -32.32 -4.63
CA THR A 180 -11.96 -33.15 -3.52
C THR A 180 -13.19 -33.96 -3.92
N ASP A 181 -14.14 -33.37 -4.66
CA ASP A 181 -15.33 -34.08 -5.13
C ASP A 181 -14.96 -35.24 -6.08
N TRP A 182 -14.00 -35.02 -6.96
CA TRP A 182 -13.48 -36.08 -7.84
C TRP A 182 -12.80 -37.20 -7.06
N ILE A 183 -12.02 -36.88 -6.02
CA ILE A 183 -11.36 -37.88 -5.16
C ILE A 183 -12.41 -38.70 -4.40
N ILE A 184 -13.38 -38.05 -3.75
CA ILE A 184 -14.44 -38.74 -2.99
C ILE A 184 -15.24 -39.67 -3.91
N LYS A 185 -15.57 -39.21 -5.12
CA LYS A 185 -16.31 -40.02 -6.08
C LYS A 185 -15.51 -41.24 -6.56
N ALA A 186 -14.20 -41.09 -6.75
CA ALA A 186 -13.34 -42.22 -7.07
C ALA A 186 -13.27 -43.22 -5.91
N GLU A 187 -13.16 -42.75 -4.67
CA GLU A 187 -13.17 -43.58 -3.46
C GLU A 187 -14.50 -44.35 -3.30
N GLU A 188 -15.64 -43.69 -3.53
CA GLU A 188 -16.96 -44.33 -3.48
C GLU A 188 -17.11 -45.46 -4.53
N ILE A 189 -16.55 -45.28 -5.73
CA ILE A 189 -16.57 -46.31 -6.77
C ILE A 189 -15.74 -47.52 -6.35
N ILE A 190 -14.53 -47.30 -5.82
CA ILE A 190 -13.64 -48.38 -5.36
C ILE A 190 -14.33 -49.18 -4.24
N ILE A 191 -14.90 -48.50 -3.24
CA ILE A 191 -15.62 -49.16 -2.14
C ILE A 191 -16.80 -49.99 -2.66
N ARG A 192 -17.56 -49.48 -3.65
CA ARG A 192 -18.66 -50.22 -4.26
C ARG A 192 -18.18 -51.44 -5.05
N GLU A 193 -17.07 -51.34 -5.76
CA GLU A 193 -16.48 -52.48 -6.47
C GLU A 193 -16.04 -53.56 -5.50
N GLU A 194 -15.36 -53.20 -4.40
CA GLU A 194 -14.98 -54.12 -3.32
C GLU A 194 -16.21 -54.79 -2.69
N GLN A 195 -17.25 -54.03 -2.33
CA GLN A 195 -18.49 -54.59 -1.79
C GLN A 195 -19.18 -55.57 -2.76
N ASN A 196 -19.22 -55.23 -4.05
CA ASN A 196 -19.80 -56.11 -5.06
C ASN A 196 -18.95 -57.38 -5.27
N GLU A 197 -17.63 -57.30 -5.10
CA GLU A 197 -16.75 -58.47 -5.13
C GLU A 197 -16.98 -59.35 -3.89
N ASP A 198 -17.07 -58.78 -2.70
CA ASP A 198 -17.38 -59.48 -1.46
C ASP A 198 -18.75 -60.17 -1.52
N GLU A 199 -19.78 -59.50 -2.04
CA GLU A 199 -21.10 -60.09 -2.25
C GLU A 199 -21.08 -61.25 -3.25
N ARG A 200 -20.32 -61.12 -4.35
CA ARG A 200 -20.15 -62.20 -5.33
C ARG A 200 -19.42 -63.39 -4.71
N GLN A 201 -18.37 -63.16 -3.92
CA GLN A 201 -17.67 -64.22 -3.19
C GLN A 201 -18.58 -64.91 -2.18
N ALA A 202 -19.36 -64.15 -1.41
CA ALA A 202 -20.33 -64.68 -0.46
C ALA A 202 -21.42 -65.51 -1.16
N GLN A 203 -21.96 -65.05 -2.29
CA GLN A 203 -22.92 -65.80 -3.09
C GLN A 203 -22.33 -67.09 -3.66
N ALA A 204 -21.10 -67.04 -4.20
CA ALA A 204 -20.41 -68.22 -4.70
C ALA A 204 -20.20 -69.28 -3.59
N ALA A 205 -19.79 -68.85 -2.39
CA ALA A 205 -19.66 -69.71 -1.23
C ALA A 205 -20.99 -70.37 -0.83
N ARG A 206 -22.12 -69.61 -0.83
CA ARG A 206 -23.45 -70.16 -0.56
C ARG A 206 -23.87 -71.23 -1.58
N ARG A 207 -23.66 -70.99 -2.88
CA ARG A 207 -23.98 -71.97 -3.93
C ARG A 207 -23.16 -73.26 -3.81
N ILE A 208 -21.88 -73.15 -3.46
CA ILE A 208 -21.03 -74.32 -3.20
C ILE A 208 -21.58 -75.10 -2.00
N GLN A 209 -22.00 -74.40 -0.94
CA GLN A 209 -22.58 -75.05 0.24
C GLN A 209 -23.90 -75.76 -0.07
N GLU A 210 -24.79 -75.15 -0.86
CA GLU A 210 -26.05 -75.77 -1.31
C GLU A 210 -25.82 -77.01 -2.17
N THR A 211 -24.91 -76.92 -3.15
CA THR A 211 -24.55 -78.08 -4.00
C THR A 211 -23.91 -79.21 -3.21
N MET A 212 -23.07 -78.89 -2.21
CA MET A 212 -22.50 -79.88 -1.28
C MET A 212 -23.59 -80.57 -0.45
N LEU A 213 -24.57 -79.81 0.05
CA LEU A 213 -25.74 -80.33 0.77
C LEU A 213 -26.60 -81.25 -0.12
N HIS A 214 -26.90 -80.83 -1.35
CA HIS A 214 -27.66 -81.63 -2.29
C HIS A 214 -26.92 -82.92 -2.66
N LYS A 215 -25.61 -82.84 -2.88
CA LYS A 215 -24.78 -84.03 -3.16
C LYS A 215 -24.78 -84.99 -1.97
N ARG A 216 -24.68 -84.48 -0.74
CA ARG A 216 -24.81 -85.27 0.49
C ARG A 216 -26.17 -85.96 0.60
N HIS A 217 -27.27 -85.25 0.31
CA HIS A 217 -28.61 -85.84 0.27
C HIS A 217 -28.72 -86.94 -0.78
N SER A 218 -28.25 -86.72 -2.01
CA SER A 218 -28.30 -87.74 -3.06
C SER A 218 -27.44 -88.97 -2.75
N LEU A 219 -26.27 -88.77 -2.11
CA LEU A 219 -25.42 -89.86 -1.66
C LEU A 219 -26.12 -90.66 -0.54
N SER A 220 -26.82 -89.97 0.36
CA SER A 220 -27.64 -90.61 1.39
C SER A 220 -28.76 -91.44 0.77
N GLU A 221 -29.51 -90.91 -0.20
CA GLU A 221 -30.55 -91.66 -0.91
C GLU A 221 -29.98 -92.87 -1.65
N SER A 222 -28.88 -92.68 -2.39
CA SER A 222 -28.23 -93.77 -3.12
C SER A 222 -27.70 -94.86 -2.19
N PHE A 223 -27.21 -94.49 -1.00
CA PHE A 223 -26.79 -95.46 0.02
C PHE A 223 -27.98 -96.22 0.62
N MET A 224 -29.08 -95.52 0.90
CA MET A 224 -30.32 -96.17 1.40
C MET A 224 -30.87 -97.17 0.38
N ASN A 225 -30.91 -96.82 -0.90
CA ASN A 225 -31.31 -97.74 -1.98
C ASN A 225 -30.40 -98.98 -2.06
N LEU A 226 -29.10 -98.82 -1.81
CA LEU A 226 -28.14 -99.94 -1.82
C LEU A 226 -28.36 -100.90 -0.63
N ILE A 227 -28.69 -100.36 0.55
CA ILE A 227 -29.05 -101.16 1.73
C ILE A 227 -30.32 -101.95 1.46
N ASP A 228 -31.35 -101.32 0.89
CA ASP A 228 -32.61 -101.99 0.59
C ASP A 228 -32.43 -103.08 -0.48
N GLY A 229 -31.64 -102.83 -1.52
CA GLY A 229 -31.30 -103.84 -2.53
C GLY A 229 -30.56 -105.05 -1.95
N ASN A 230 -29.58 -104.82 -1.06
CA ASN A 230 -28.90 -105.92 -0.37
C ASN A 230 -29.82 -106.70 0.58
N LYS A 231 -30.80 -106.02 1.20
CA LYS A 231 -31.79 -106.63 2.08
C LYS A 231 -32.74 -107.53 1.30
N GLU A 232 -33.17 -107.12 0.11
CA GLU A 232 -33.94 -107.98 -0.80
C GLU A 232 -33.12 -109.20 -1.24
N LEU A 233 -31.85 -109.02 -1.60
CA LEU A 233 -30.96 -110.11 -1.98
C LEU A 233 -30.77 -111.13 -0.84
N LEU A 234 -30.60 -110.66 0.39
CA LEU A 234 -30.51 -111.49 1.59
C LEU A 234 -31.82 -112.25 1.86
N ASN A 235 -32.97 -111.61 1.69
CA ASN A 235 -34.26 -112.25 1.81
C ASN A 235 -34.43 -113.35 0.76
N HIS A 236 -33.99 -113.09 -0.48
CA HIS A 236 -34.00 -114.07 -1.57
C HIS A 236 -33.06 -115.26 -1.28
N LEU A 237 -31.84 -115.02 -0.79
CA LEU A 237 -30.91 -116.07 -0.39
C LEU A 237 -31.44 -116.89 0.80
N ASN A 238 -32.08 -116.25 1.77
CA ASN A 238 -32.74 -116.94 2.89
C ASN A 238 -33.95 -117.77 2.44
N SER A 239 -34.68 -117.32 1.41
CA SER A 239 -35.74 -118.12 0.76
C SER A 239 -35.14 -119.36 0.11
N CYS A 240 -34.13 -119.19 -0.76
CA CYS A 240 -33.44 -120.32 -1.38
C CYS A 240 -32.82 -121.28 -0.35
N ARG A 241 -32.32 -120.77 0.78
CA ARG A 241 -31.83 -121.60 1.89
C ARG A 241 -32.96 -122.40 2.56
N LYS A 242 -34.13 -121.80 2.77
CA LYS A 242 -35.30 -122.51 3.30
C LYS A 242 -35.78 -123.60 2.34
N ASP A 243 -35.75 -123.33 1.04
CA ASP A 243 -36.11 -124.30 -0.01
C ASP A 243 -35.09 -125.44 -0.12
N ALA A 244 -33.81 -125.16 0.16
CA ALA A 244 -32.77 -126.18 0.23
C ALA A 244 -32.88 -127.04 1.52
N GLN A 245 -33.28 -126.45 2.65
CA GLN A 245 -33.45 -127.18 3.92
C GLN A 245 -34.73 -128.03 3.96
N SER A 246 -35.81 -127.64 3.26
CA SER A 246 -37.03 -128.46 3.15
C SER A 246 -36.85 -129.71 2.28
N ASN A 247 -35.87 -129.70 1.37
CA ASN A 247 -35.54 -130.83 0.50
C ASN A 247 -34.59 -131.88 1.12
N LEU A 248 -34.05 -131.63 2.32
CA LEU A 248 -33.19 -132.59 3.04
C LEU A 248 -33.91 -133.38 4.15
N SER A 249 -35.21 -133.15 4.33
CA SER A 249 -36.06 -133.81 5.35
C SER A 249 -37.11 -134.78 4.77
N ASN A 250 -36.92 -135.25 3.54
CA ASN A 250 -37.69 -136.35 2.92
C ASN A 250 -36.76 -137.46 2.44
#